data_AF-A0AA88LMW6-F1
#
_entry.id   AF-A0AA88LMW6-F1
#
_cell.length_a   1.000
_cell.length_b   1.000
_cell.length_c   1.000
_cell.angle_alpha   90.00
_cell.angle_beta   90.00
_cell.angle_gamma   90.00
#
_symmetry.space_group_name_H-M   'P 1'
#
loop_
_entity.id
_entity.type
_entity.pdbx_description
1 polymer ?
#
loop_
_entity_poly.entity_id
_entity_poly.type
_entity_poly.pdbx_seq_one_letter_code
_entity_poly.pdbx_strand_id
1 'polypeptide(L)'
;MLFKFPRPSLLINCFLTGKAGLHDRCFLGARKRFCSSGCTSHERPTSGQTVVIERQGPVLTVGINRPEVRNAVNQETSQRLFEEFSAFEQDDTLSVAVLHGIGGNFCAGYDLKELSQHFSSIRLEQNVTQGPAPMGPSRLRLSKPLIAAVSGYAVAGGLELALLADLRIVETSAIFGVFCRRFGVPLIDGGTVRLPQLIGLSRALDLILTGRPVGSQEALAFGLANRVVPDGQALQVAVELAEQISSFPQLCLRADRNSAYHASFDSSSFTQAMQYETDNGLPVLTAEAVPGATSFSSGTGRGGTFS
;
A
#
# COMPACT_ATOMS: atom_id res chain seq x y z
N MET A 1 0.05 51.18 -10.77
CA MET A 1 -0.77 50.90 -11.97
C MET A 1 -1.75 49.80 -11.60
N LEU A 2 -3.01 50.20 -11.35
CA LEU A 2 -4.11 49.31 -11.00
C LEU A 2 -4.70 48.71 -12.27
N PHE A 3 -4.88 47.39 -12.33
CA PHE A 3 -5.78 46.75 -13.28
C PHE A 3 -6.96 46.11 -12.54
N LYS A 4 -8.09 46.82 -12.59
CA LYS A 4 -9.44 46.32 -12.29
C LYS A 4 -9.92 45.51 -13.51
N PHE A 5 -10.54 44.36 -13.27
CA PHE A 5 -11.45 43.72 -14.21
C PHE A 5 -12.85 43.57 -13.58
N PRO A 6 -13.94 43.72 -14.36
CA PRO A 6 -15.30 43.86 -13.85
C PRO A 6 -16.05 42.53 -13.69
N ARG A 7 -17.05 42.52 -12.80
CA ARG A 7 -18.11 41.51 -12.71
C ARG A 7 -19.21 41.76 -13.77
N PRO A 8 -19.94 40.71 -14.14
CA PRO A 8 -21.40 40.80 -14.32
C PRO A 8 -22.10 39.71 -13.47
N SER A 9 -22.93 40.07 -12.48
CA SER A 9 -24.38 40.37 -12.53
C SER A 9 -25.28 39.13 -12.71
N LEU A 10 -26.12 38.94 -11.70
CA LEU A 10 -27.23 37.99 -11.57
C LEU A 10 -28.13 37.95 -12.83
N LEU A 11 -28.62 36.76 -13.14
CA LEU A 11 -29.98 36.57 -13.66
C LEU A 11 -30.58 35.28 -13.09
N ILE A 12 -31.73 35.49 -12.46
CA ILE A 12 -32.67 34.53 -11.90
C ILE A 12 -33.46 33.89 -13.05
N ASN A 13 -33.72 32.58 -12.98
CA ASN A 13 -35.03 32.05 -13.37
C ASN A 13 -35.32 30.69 -12.72
N CYS A 14 -36.33 30.70 -11.87
CA CYS A 14 -37.11 29.55 -11.44
C CYS A 14 -37.77 28.86 -12.65
N PHE A 15 -37.76 27.53 -12.68
CA PHE A 15 -38.91 26.77 -13.15
C PHE A 15 -39.10 25.53 -12.27
N LEU A 16 -40.18 25.58 -11.49
CA LEU A 16 -40.82 24.47 -10.80
C LEU A 16 -41.77 23.75 -11.78
N THR A 17 -41.86 22.43 -11.65
CA THR A 17 -42.99 21.50 -11.89
C THR A 17 -42.42 20.15 -12.36
N GLY A 18 -42.78 18.97 -11.88
CA GLY A 18 -43.74 18.50 -10.89
C GLY A 18 -43.96 16.98 -11.09
N LYS A 19 -44.28 16.26 -10.00
CA LYS A 19 -44.98 14.95 -9.91
C LYS A 19 -44.26 13.69 -10.44
N ALA A 20 -43.97 12.67 -9.62
CA ALA A 20 -44.81 11.72 -8.87
C ALA A 20 -45.16 10.44 -9.66
N GLY A 21 -45.01 9.28 -9.01
CA GLY A 21 -45.46 7.95 -9.48
C GLY A 21 -44.37 6.88 -9.29
N LEU A 22 -44.19 6.31 -8.09
CA LEU A 22 -44.88 5.10 -7.61
C LEU A 22 -45.03 4.01 -8.69
N HIS A 23 -44.21 2.96 -8.60
CA HIS A 23 -44.64 1.61 -8.94
C HIS A 23 -43.85 0.60 -8.11
N ASP A 24 -44.45 0.23 -6.98
CA ASP A 24 -44.20 -1.02 -6.27
C ASP A 24 -44.45 -2.19 -7.22
N ARG A 25 -43.44 -3.04 -7.42
CA ARG A 25 -43.64 -4.44 -7.77
C ARG A 25 -42.83 -5.30 -6.81
N CYS A 26 -43.54 -5.72 -5.77
CA CYS A 26 -43.17 -6.79 -4.87
C CYS A 26 -43.04 -8.10 -5.68
N PHE A 27 -41.83 -8.59 -5.88
CA PHE A 27 -41.59 -9.97 -6.31
C PHE A 27 -41.18 -10.79 -5.09
N LEU A 28 -42.14 -11.55 -4.56
CA LEU A 28 -41.88 -12.69 -3.69
C LEU A 28 -41.22 -13.80 -4.54
N GLY A 29 -40.04 -14.27 -4.14
CA GLY A 29 -39.42 -15.44 -4.76
C GLY A 29 -38.11 -15.87 -4.12
N ALA A 30 -38.17 -16.93 -3.31
CA ALA A 30 -37.08 -17.81 -2.88
C ALA A 30 -35.99 -17.24 -1.95
N ARG A 31 -36.26 -17.26 -0.64
CA ARG A 31 -35.22 -17.34 0.39
C ARG A 31 -34.49 -18.68 0.29
N LYS A 32 -33.33 -18.70 -0.38
CA LYS A 32 -32.34 -19.78 -0.21
C LYS A 32 -31.78 -19.68 1.21
N ARG A 33 -31.94 -20.76 1.98
CA ARG A 33 -31.26 -20.96 3.27
C ARG A 33 -29.77 -21.04 2.98
N PHE A 34 -29.02 -20.00 3.33
CA PHE A 34 -27.57 -20.10 3.45
C PHE A 34 -27.27 -20.87 4.74
N CYS A 35 -26.70 -22.05 4.59
CA CYS A 35 -26.06 -22.76 5.71
C CYS A 35 -24.96 -21.87 6.28
N SER A 36 -25.09 -21.53 7.55
CA SER A 36 -24.06 -20.88 8.34
C SER A 36 -22.95 -21.89 8.66
N SER A 37 -21.87 -21.87 7.90
CA SER A 37 -20.64 -22.57 8.23
C SER A 37 -19.49 -21.57 8.33
N GLY A 38 -19.02 -21.35 9.57
CA GLY A 38 -17.70 -20.78 9.86
C GLY A 38 -17.59 -19.25 9.85
N CYS A 39 -18.27 -18.55 10.77
CA CYS A 39 -17.77 -17.24 11.20
C CYS A 39 -16.51 -17.48 12.03
N THR A 40 -15.33 -17.23 11.45
CA THR A 40 -14.13 -16.96 12.22
C THR A 40 -14.39 -15.69 13.03
N SER A 41 -14.22 -15.77 14.34
CA SER A 41 -14.40 -14.65 15.26
C SER A 41 -13.42 -13.53 14.92
N HIS A 42 -13.92 -12.34 14.58
CA HIS A 42 -13.12 -11.11 14.67
C HIS A 42 -12.79 -10.86 16.15
N GLU A 43 -11.63 -11.34 16.60
CA GLU A 43 -11.05 -10.87 17.85
C GLU A 43 -10.75 -9.38 17.70
N ARG A 44 -11.28 -8.56 18.60
CA ARG A 44 -10.87 -7.15 18.67
C ARG A 44 -9.34 -7.10 18.88
N PRO A 45 -8.60 -6.21 18.20
CA PRO A 45 -7.15 -6.14 18.34
C PRO A 45 -6.78 -6.06 19.83
N THR A 46 -5.95 -7.01 20.26
CA THR A 46 -5.63 -7.24 21.66
C THR A 46 -4.94 -6.01 22.24
N SER A 47 -5.50 -5.45 23.31
CA SER A 47 -4.88 -4.34 24.06
C SER A 47 -3.46 -4.73 24.48
N GLY A 48 -2.45 -3.99 24.01
CA GLY A 48 -1.03 -4.18 24.37
C GLY A 48 -0.13 -4.72 23.25
N GLN A 49 -0.66 -5.09 22.09
CA GLN A 49 0.15 -5.45 20.91
C GLN A 49 0.38 -4.22 20.02
N THR A 50 1.64 -3.89 19.71
CA THR A 50 2.02 -2.75 18.86
C THR A 50 1.85 -3.01 17.36
N VAL A 51 1.79 -4.29 16.96
CA VAL A 51 1.51 -4.77 15.61
C VAL A 51 0.48 -5.91 15.72
N VAL A 52 -0.52 -5.90 14.85
CA VAL A 52 -1.57 -6.92 14.78
C VAL A 52 -1.55 -7.56 13.40
N ILE A 53 -1.64 -8.89 13.33
CA ILE A 53 -1.70 -9.63 12.07
C ILE A 53 -3.04 -10.35 11.91
N GLU A 54 -3.56 -10.39 10.69
CA GLU A 54 -4.68 -11.26 10.35
C GLU A 54 -4.38 -12.00 9.04
N ARG A 55 -4.85 -13.25 8.94
CA ARG A 55 -4.67 -14.10 7.75
C ARG A 55 -6.02 -14.39 7.13
N GLN A 56 -6.12 -14.18 5.82
CA GLN A 56 -7.31 -14.47 5.03
C GLN A 56 -6.88 -15.21 3.77
N GLY A 57 -6.94 -16.55 3.84
CA GLY A 57 -6.39 -17.42 2.79
C GLY A 57 -4.90 -17.09 2.53
N PRO A 58 -4.51 -16.78 1.28
CA PRO A 58 -3.12 -16.45 0.93
C PRO A 58 -2.74 -14.99 1.25
N VAL A 59 -3.63 -14.19 1.85
CA VAL A 59 -3.37 -12.77 2.16
C VAL A 59 -3.05 -12.61 3.65
N LEU A 60 -2.00 -11.84 3.94
CA LEU A 60 -1.63 -11.40 5.29
C LEU A 60 -1.89 -9.90 5.44
N THR A 61 -2.69 -9.48 6.41
CA THR A 61 -2.78 -8.07 6.80
C THR A 61 -1.88 -7.81 8.00
N VAL A 62 -1.07 -6.75 7.93
CA VAL A 62 -0.17 -6.30 9.00
C VAL A 62 -0.60 -4.88 9.40
N GLY A 63 -1.16 -4.76 10.61
CA GLY A 63 -1.69 -3.52 11.16
C GLY A 63 -0.76 -2.90 12.20
N ILE A 64 -0.33 -1.66 12.00
CA ILE A 64 0.34 -0.88 13.05
C ILE A 64 -0.72 -0.46 14.08
N ASN A 65 -0.53 -0.84 15.35
CA ASN A 65 -1.53 -0.70 16.41
C ASN A 65 -1.05 0.19 17.55
N ARG A 66 -0.82 1.47 17.24
CA ARG A 66 -0.53 2.54 18.23
C ARG A 66 -1.36 3.79 17.94
N PRO A 67 -2.70 3.67 17.82
CA PRO A 67 -3.56 4.78 17.37
C PRO A 67 -3.46 6.04 18.25
N GLU A 68 -3.20 5.87 19.54
CA GLU A 68 -3.03 6.94 20.52
C GLU A 68 -1.84 7.89 20.22
N VAL A 69 -0.87 7.42 19.44
CA VAL A 69 0.24 8.22 18.90
C VAL A 69 0.24 8.25 17.37
N ARG A 70 -0.93 8.06 16.74
CA ARG A 70 -1.11 8.05 15.28
C ARG A 70 -0.18 7.06 14.57
N ASN A 71 -0.01 5.89 15.17
CA ASN A 71 0.82 4.80 14.64
C ASN A 71 2.27 5.22 14.39
N ALA A 72 2.81 6.09 15.26
CA ALA A 72 4.25 6.34 15.30
C ALA A 72 5.00 5.04 15.67
N VAL A 73 6.13 4.78 15.01
CA VAL A 73 6.91 3.56 15.17
C VAL A 73 8.03 3.81 16.19
N ASN A 74 7.98 3.06 17.28
CA ASN A 74 9.08 2.96 18.26
C ASN A 74 9.91 1.69 17.98
N GLN A 75 10.95 1.45 18.78
CA GLN A 75 11.83 0.29 18.60
C GLN A 75 11.07 -1.06 18.63
N GLU A 76 10.13 -1.24 19.56
CA GLU A 76 9.33 -2.47 19.65
C GLU A 76 8.50 -2.69 18.39
N THR A 77 7.78 -1.65 17.94
CA THR A 77 6.94 -1.71 16.74
C THR A 77 7.79 -2.00 15.51
N SER A 78 8.96 -1.36 15.40
CA SER A 78 9.92 -1.57 14.31
C SER A 78 10.39 -3.03 14.24
N GLN A 79 10.81 -3.58 15.39
CA GLN A 79 11.25 -4.97 15.49
C GLN A 79 10.12 -5.94 15.13
N ARG A 80 8.90 -5.72 15.65
CA ARG A 80 7.74 -6.55 15.33
C ARG A 80 7.36 -6.50 13.86
N LEU A 81 7.32 -5.32 13.24
CA LEU A 81 7.07 -5.22 11.80
C LEU A 81 8.12 -5.99 11.00
N PHE A 82 9.40 -5.86 11.36
CA PHE A 82 10.46 -6.61 10.68
C PHE A 82 10.29 -8.12 10.83
N GLU A 83 9.95 -8.61 12.03
CA GLU A 83 9.68 -10.03 12.29
C GLU A 83 8.51 -10.55 11.45
N GLU A 84 7.38 -9.84 11.43
CA GLU A 84 6.19 -10.26 10.69
C GLU A 84 6.43 -10.28 9.17
N PHE A 85 7.14 -9.30 8.62
CA PHE A 85 7.49 -9.31 7.20
C PHE A 85 8.55 -10.37 6.86
N SER A 86 9.47 -10.67 7.77
CA SER A 86 10.44 -11.76 7.58
C SER A 86 9.77 -13.13 7.64
N ALA A 87 8.78 -13.30 8.53
CA ALA A 87 7.96 -14.50 8.61
C ALA A 87 7.06 -14.64 7.38
N PHE A 88 6.48 -13.54 6.90
CA PHE A 88 5.74 -13.51 5.64
C PHE A 88 6.60 -14.03 4.50
N GLU A 89 7.83 -13.54 4.31
CA GLU A 89 8.72 -14.00 3.23
C GLU A 89 9.02 -15.50 3.25
N GLN A 90 9.05 -16.11 4.44
CA GLN A 90 9.35 -17.54 4.62
C GLN A 90 8.12 -18.45 4.52
N ASP A 91 6.91 -17.89 4.52
CA ASP A 91 5.67 -18.65 4.50
C ASP A 91 5.16 -18.82 3.05
N ASP A 92 5.39 -19.99 2.47
CA ASP A 92 4.95 -20.32 1.10
C ASP A 92 3.43 -20.39 0.93
N THR A 93 2.66 -20.43 2.03
CA THR A 93 1.19 -20.39 1.98
C THR A 93 0.65 -18.97 1.76
N LEU A 94 1.49 -17.95 1.97
CA LEU A 94 1.13 -16.54 1.82
C LEU A 94 1.68 -16.00 0.49
N SER A 95 0.82 -15.26 -0.22
CA SER A 95 1.13 -14.70 -1.54
C SER A 95 1.26 -13.18 -1.53
N VAL A 96 0.42 -12.47 -0.79
CA VAL A 96 0.39 -10.99 -0.79
C VAL A 96 0.23 -10.48 0.64
N ALA A 97 0.92 -9.39 0.97
CA ALA A 97 0.74 -8.70 2.24
C ALA A 97 0.04 -7.34 2.05
N VAL A 98 -0.73 -6.93 3.05
CA VAL A 98 -1.34 -5.60 3.14
C VAL A 98 -0.87 -4.92 4.43
N LEU A 99 -0.14 -3.82 4.31
CA LEU A 99 0.24 -2.97 5.44
C LEU A 99 -0.81 -1.88 5.64
N HIS A 100 -1.27 -1.69 6.88
CA HIS A 100 -2.20 -0.63 7.24
C HIS A 100 -1.94 -0.11 8.66
N GLY A 101 -2.64 0.96 9.04
CA GLY A 101 -2.65 1.45 10.42
C GLY A 101 -4.04 1.31 11.04
N ILE A 102 -4.09 0.95 12.33
CA ILE A 102 -5.34 0.87 13.10
C ILE A 102 -5.69 2.25 13.66
N GLY A 103 -6.97 2.61 13.70
CA GLY A 103 -7.43 3.87 14.30
C GLY A 103 -7.30 5.12 13.41
N GLY A 104 -7.48 4.95 12.10
CA GLY A 104 -7.74 6.08 11.17
C GLY A 104 -6.50 6.84 10.69
N ASN A 105 -5.29 6.35 10.99
CA ASN A 105 -4.04 6.87 10.45
C ASN A 105 -3.17 5.71 10.01
N PHE A 106 -2.44 5.86 8.90
CA PHE A 106 -1.49 4.87 8.46
C PHE A 106 -0.27 4.83 9.40
N CYS A 107 0.55 5.89 9.37
CA CYS A 107 1.74 6.00 10.21
C CYS A 107 2.28 7.44 10.22
N ALA A 108 2.56 7.95 11.42
CA ALA A 108 3.16 9.27 11.62
C ALA A 108 4.69 9.32 11.47
N GLY A 109 5.35 8.18 11.22
CA GLY A 109 6.80 8.03 11.20
C GLY A 109 7.39 7.59 12.53
N TYR A 110 8.68 7.82 12.73
CA TYR A 110 9.37 7.41 13.95
C TYR A 110 8.84 8.17 15.19
N ASP A 111 8.76 7.49 16.33
CA ASP A 111 8.31 8.06 17.60
C ASP A 111 9.32 9.10 18.14
N LEU A 112 9.02 10.39 17.94
CA LEU A 112 9.90 11.47 18.37
C LEU A 112 10.06 11.55 19.89
N LYS A 113 9.12 11.03 20.68
CA LYS A 113 9.28 10.98 22.15
C LYS A 113 10.41 10.04 22.51
N GLU A 114 10.40 8.84 21.92
CA GLU A 114 11.48 7.86 22.08
C GLU A 114 12.81 8.45 21.59
N LEU A 115 12.84 9.07 20.41
CA LEU A 115 14.04 9.72 19.88
C LEU A 115 14.62 10.74 20.88
N SER A 116 13.77 11.57 21.48
CA SER A 116 14.21 12.62 22.40
C SER A 116 14.70 12.09 23.76
N GLN A 117 14.11 10.99 24.25
CA GLN A 117 14.35 10.46 25.61
C GLN A 117 15.43 9.37 25.63
N HIS A 118 15.62 8.68 24.51
CA HIS A 118 16.38 7.43 24.44
C HIS A 118 17.43 7.43 23.33
N PHE A 119 17.82 8.59 22.78
CA PHE A 119 18.80 8.67 21.67
C PHE A 119 20.09 7.88 21.93
N SER A 120 20.66 7.96 23.13
CA SER A 120 21.89 7.26 23.50
C SER A 120 21.75 5.73 23.52
N SER A 121 20.53 5.21 23.67
CA SER A 121 20.22 3.78 23.59
C SER A 121 19.79 3.32 22.20
N ILE A 122 19.45 4.24 21.28
CA ILE A 122 19.12 3.90 19.89
C ILE A 122 20.42 3.50 19.18
N ARG A 123 20.67 2.19 19.11
CA ARG A 123 21.75 1.62 18.31
C ARG A 123 21.25 1.42 16.88
N LEU A 124 21.53 2.38 16.01
CA LEU A 124 21.24 2.24 14.59
C LEU A 124 22.29 1.34 13.92
N GLU A 125 21.84 0.24 13.32
CA GLU A 125 22.69 -0.59 12.48
C GLU A 125 23.07 0.19 11.21
N GLN A 126 24.37 0.37 10.99
CA GLN A 126 24.92 1.16 9.88
C GLN A 126 25.01 0.36 8.59
N ASN A 127 25.20 -0.96 8.69
CA ASN A 127 25.18 -1.85 7.55
C ASN A 127 23.73 -2.12 7.14
N VAL A 128 23.30 -1.52 6.03
CA VAL A 128 21.92 -1.64 5.52
C VAL A 128 21.52 -3.06 5.10
N THR A 129 22.48 -3.99 5.03
CA THR A 129 22.22 -5.42 4.77
C THR A 129 21.97 -6.23 6.05
N GLN A 130 22.05 -5.59 7.22
CA GLN A 130 21.90 -6.22 8.52
C GLN A 130 20.73 -5.60 9.30
N GLY A 131 20.01 -6.46 10.02
CA GLY A 131 18.99 -6.09 10.99
C GLY A 131 17.82 -5.27 10.45
N PRO A 132 16.88 -4.90 11.33
CA PRO A 132 15.80 -3.98 10.99
C PRO A 132 16.34 -2.57 10.75
N ALA A 133 15.61 -1.81 9.95
CA ALA A 133 15.78 -0.36 9.84
C ALA A 133 15.06 0.37 10.99
N PRO A 134 15.22 1.69 11.18
CA PRO A 134 14.45 2.43 12.18
C PRO A 134 12.93 2.21 12.09
N MET A 135 12.37 2.14 10.88
CA MET A 135 10.95 1.87 10.65
C MET A 135 10.61 0.37 10.55
N GLY A 136 11.56 -0.53 10.74
CA GLY A 136 11.36 -1.98 10.73
C GLY A 136 11.72 -2.61 9.38
N PRO A 137 10.73 -2.98 8.54
CA PRO A 137 10.95 -3.73 7.30
C PRO A 137 11.48 -2.86 6.15
N SER A 138 11.78 -1.58 6.38
CA SER A 138 12.06 -0.62 5.30
C SER A 138 13.34 -0.93 4.49
N ARG A 139 14.24 -1.76 5.03
CA ARG A 139 15.42 -2.32 4.34
C ARG A 139 15.15 -3.62 3.58
N LEU A 140 14.03 -4.28 3.84
CA LEU A 140 13.69 -5.55 3.19
C LEU A 140 13.43 -5.32 1.69
N ARG A 141 13.91 -6.27 0.89
CA ARG A 141 13.48 -6.46 -0.48
C ARG A 141 12.57 -7.68 -0.50
N LEU A 142 11.28 -7.45 -0.35
CA LEU A 142 10.28 -8.51 -0.39
C LEU A 142 10.28 -9.16 -1.77
N SER A 143 10.22 -10.48 -1.82
CA SER A 143 10.03 -11.28 -3.02
C SER A 143 8.55 -11.41 -3.42
N LYS A 144 7.65 -11.07 -2.49
CA LYS A 144 6.20 -11.13 -2.68
C LYS A 144 5.54 -9.73 -2.65
N PRO A 145 4.39 -9.54 -3.33
CA PRO A 145 3.73 -8.24 -3.39
C PRO A 145 3.28 -7.70 -2.03
N LEU A 146 3.43 -6.39 -1.86
CA LEU A 146 2.96 -5.62 -0.71
C LEU A 146 2.04 -4.47 -1.17
N ILE A 147 0.89 -4.33 -0.52
CA ILE A 147 -0.04 -3.22 -0.72
C ILE A 147 -0.11 -2.38 0.55
N ALA A 148 0.02 -1.06 0.45
CA ALA A 148 -0.26 -0.14 1.56
C ALA A 148 -1.70 0.36 1.48
N ALA A 149 -2.49 0.13 2.53
CA ALA A 149 -3.81 0.70 2.72
C ALA A 149 -3.72 1.95 3.61
N VAL A 150 -3.80 3.12 3.00
CA VAL A 150 -3.45 4.40 3.63
C VAL A 150 -4.70 5.20 4.00
N SER A 151 -5.04 5.16 5.29
CA SER A 151 -6.00 6.08 5.94
C SER A 151 -5.26 7.24 6.61
N GLY A 152 -5.86 8.43 6.69
CA GLY A 152 -5.29 9.56 7.42
C GLY A 152 -3.86 9.92 6.99
N TYR A 153 -2.92 9.99 7.93
CA TYR A 153 -1.53 10.40 7.62
C TYR A 153 -0.59 9.22 7.31
N ALA A 154 0.16 9.34 6.21
CA ALA A 154 1.37 8.57 5.92
C ALA A 154 2.54 9.54 5.73
N VAL A 155 3.20 9.92 6.83
CA VAL A 155 4.16 11.03 6.85
C VAL A 155 5.50 10.63 7.48
N ALA A 156 6.57 11.34 7.11
CA ALA A 156 7.94 11.04 7.57
C ALA A 156 8.29 9.55 7.29
N GLY A 157 8.75 8.79 8.29
CA GLY A 157 8.99 7.36 8.14
C GLY A 157 7.74 6.55 7.73
N GLY A 158 6.54 7.05 8.02
CA GLY A 158 5.28 6.44 7.56
C GLY A 158 5.08 6.58 6.05
N LEU A 159 5.57 7.68 5.45
CA LEU A 159 5.68 7.75 3.99
C LEU A 159 6.67 6.70 3.49
N GLU A 160 7.83 6.53 4.14
CA GLU A 160 8.85 5.55 3.74
C GLU A 160 8.32 4.10 3.78
N LEU A 161 7.49 3.76 4.78
CA LEU A 161 6.77 2.49 4.82
C LEU A 161 5.72 2.36 3.69
N ALA A 162 4.99 3.42 3.35
CA ALA A 162 4.08 3.38 2.20
C ALA A 162 4.82 3.23 0.86
N LEU A 163 6.04 3.77 0.75
CA LEU A 163 6.90 3.64 -0.43
C LEU A 163 7.56 2.25 -0.53
N LEU A 164 7.65 1.49 0.56
CA LEU A 164 8.10 0.09 0.52
C LEU A 164 7.12 -0.78 -0.28
N ALA A 165 5.83 -0.49 -0.19
CA ALA A 165 4.79 -1.22 -0.89
C ALA A 165 4.89 -1.07 -2.42
N ASP A 166 4.45 -2.09 -3.15
CA ASP A 166 4.28 -2.03 -4.60
C ASP A 166 3.16 -1.04 -4.95
N LEU A 167 2.03 -1.18 -4.25
CA LEU A 167 0.80 -0.45 -4.52
C LEU A 167 0.31 0.29 -3.28
N ARG A 168 -0.33 1.45 -3.49
CA ARG A 168 -0.94 2.28 -2.45
C ARG A 168 -2.41 2.52 -2.77
N ILE A 169 -3.29 2.02 -1.91
CA ILE A 169 -4.73 2.28 -1.89
C ILE A 169 -4.98 3.34 -0.83
N VAL A 170 -5.51 4.49 -1.23
CA VAL A 170 -5.45 5.71 -0.44
C VAL A 170 -6.86 6.23 -0.19
N GLU A 171 -7.18 6.59 1.06
CA GLU A 171 -8.45 7.22 1.38
C GLU A 171 -8.52 8.66 0.88
N THR A 172 -9.73 9.18 0.68
CA THR A 172 -9.94 10.50 0.09
C THR A 172 -9.33 11.59 0.96
N SER A 173 -9.42 11.48 2.28
CA SER A 173 -8.84 12.42 3.24
C SER A 173 -7.36 12.18 3.56
N ALA A 174 -6.73 11.15 2.99
CA ALA A 174 -5.37 10.80 3.34
C ALA A 174 -4.35 11.86 2.88
N ILE A 175 -3.29 12.01 3.68
CA ILE A 175 -2.23 13.00 3.50
C ILE A 175 -0.87 12.31 3.57
N PHE A 176 -0.07 12.54 2.54
CA PHE A 176 1.34 12.21 2.49
C PHE A 176 2.22 13.43 2.77
N GLY A 177 3.48 13.19 3.18
CA GLY A 177 4.47 14.26 3.24
C GLY A 177 5.73 13.93 4.02
N VAL A 178 6.84 14.59 3.68
CA VAL A 178 8.12 14.48 4.37
C VAL A 178 8.11 15.41 5.60
N PHE A 179 7.22 15.14 6.57
CA PHE A 179 7.02 16.04 7.71
C PHE A 179 8.21 16.06 8.69
N CYS A 180 9.06 15.04 8.67
CA CYS A 180 10.33 15.00 9.40
C CYS A 180 11.25 16.19 9.07
N ARG A 181 11.08 16.82 7.89
CA ARG A 181 11.79 18.04 7.48
C ARG A 181 11.75 19.13 8.54
N ARG A 182 10.61 19.33 9.20
CA ARG A 182 10.42 20.41 10.19
C ARG A 182 11.12 20.13 11.53
N PHE A 183 11.56 18.89 11.74
CA PHE A 183 12.17 18.42 12.99
C PHE A 183 13.66 18.07 12.84
N GLY A 184 14.25 18.28 11.65
CA GLY A 184 15.66 17.95 11.41
C GLY A 184 15.97 16.45 11.37
N VAL A 185 14.94 15.59 11.25
CA VAL A 185 15.12 14.14 11.16
C VAL A 185 15.26 13.75 9.68
N PRO A 186 16.35 13.08 9.27
CA PRO A 186 16.56 12.68 7.88
C PRO A 186 15.67 11.48 7.49
N LEU A 187 15.45 11.32 6.18
CA LEU A 187 14.87 10.11 5.60
C LEU A 187 15.97 9.04 5.50
N ILE A 188 15.87 7.98 6.30
CA ILE A 188 16.87 6.91 6.39
C ILE A 188 16.22 5.51 6.31
N ASP A 189 14.99 5.45 5.80
CA ASP A 189 14.19 4.23 5.61
C ASP A 189 13.80 4.04 4.13
N GLY A 190 14.60 4.62 3.24
CA GLY A 190 14.50 4.47 1.78
C GLY A 190 13.67 5.54 1.08
N GLY A 191 13.20 6.59 1.77
CA GLY A 191 12.42 7.67 1.18
C GLY A 191 13.15 8.41 0.05
N THR A 192 14.45 8.68 0.23
CA THR A 192 15.30 9.32 -0.79
C THR A 192 15.67 8.39 -1.94
N VAL A 193 15.46 7.08 -1.78
CA VAL A 193 15.76 6.05 -2.79
C VAL A 193 14.53 5.74 -3.62
N ARG A 194 13.39 5.47 -2.97
CA ARG A 194 12.16 5.01 -3.64
C ARG A 194 11.32 6.16 -4.20
N LEU A 195 11.23 7.30 -3.50
CA LEU A 195 10.34 8.39 -3.93
C LEU A 195 10.72 8.93 -5.33
N PRO A 196 12.00 9.20 -5.66
CA PRO A 196 12.37 9.66 -6.99
C PRO A 196 12.08 8.63 -8.09
N GLN A 197 12.22 7.33 -7.80
CA GLN A 197 11.90 6.26 -8.75
C GLN A 197 10.40 6.16 -9.03
N LEU A 198 9.56 6.44 -8.01
CA LEU A 198 8.11 6.32 -8.11
C LEU A 198 7.45 7.52 -8.79
N ILE A 199 7.87 8.75 -8.47
CA ILE A 199 7.19 9.97 -8.94
C ILE A 199 8.08 10.93 -9.75
N GLY A 200 9.31 10.50 -10.08
CA GLY A 200 10.30 11.33 -10.72
C GLY A 200 11.00 12.31 -9.76
N LEU A 201 12.24 12.64 -10.08
CA LEU A 201 13.12 13.41 -9.19
C LEU A 201 12.56 14.80 -8.83
N SER A 202 11.96 15.52 -9.78
CA SER A 202 11.46 16.88 -9.54
C SER A 202 10.36 16.93 -8.47
N ARG A 203 9.36 16.05 -8.59
CA ARG A 203 8.27 15.96 -7.60
C ARG A 203 8.79 15.44 -6.27
N ALA A 204 9.67 14.44 -6.28
CA ALA A 204 10.29 13.95 -5.06
C ALA A 204 11.05 15.06 -4.30
N LEU A 205 11.85 15.87 -5.01
CA LEU A 205 12.58 16.98 -4.40
C LEU A 205 11.66 18.08 -3.85
N ASP A 206 10.56 18.40 -4.52
CA ASP A 206 9.53 19.30 -3.96
C ASP A 206 9.09 18.81 -2.56
N LEU A 207 8.68 17.55 -2.45
CA LEU A 207 8.23 16.98 -1.19
C LEU A 207 9.35 16.93 -0.14
N ILE A 208 10.57 16.52 -0.53
CA ILE A 208 11.73 16.35 0.38
C ILE A 208 12.24 17.70 0.93
N LEU A 209 12.28 18.72 0.08
CA LEU A 209 12.78 20.04 0.43
C LEU A 209 11.74 20.83 1.23
N THR A 210 10.49 20.84 0.78
CA THR A 210 9.44 21.67 1.39
C THR A 210 8.78 21.01 2.60
N GLY A 211 8.72 19.68 2.65
CA GLY A 211 7.93 18.95 3.65
C GLY A 211 6.44 19.31 3.62
N ARG A 212 5.93 19.78 2.48
CA ARG A 212 4.51 20.15 2.31
C ARG A 212 3.60 18.91 2.34
N PRO A 213 2.33 19.06 2.74
CA PRO A 213 1.34 17.99 2.57
C PRO A 213 1.02 17.77 1.09
N VAL A 214 0.74 16.52 0.76
CA VAL A 214 0.18 16.08 -0.53
C VAL A 214 -1.09 15.29 -0.23
N GLY A 215 -2.22 15.77 -0.74
CA GLY A 215 -3.51 15.08 -0.60
C GLY A 215 -3.67 13.93 -1.60
N SER A 216 -4.65 13.06 -1.37
CA SER A 216 -4.94 11.86 -2.18
C SER A 216 -5.02 12.10 -3.69
N GLN A 217 -5.68 13.17 -4.14
CA GLN A 217 -5.84 13.46 -5.57
C GLN A 217 -4.54 13.89 -6.24
N GLU A 218 -3.73 14.71 -5.57
CA GLU A 218 -2.40 15.06 -6.06
C GLU A 218 -1.47 13.85 -6.03
N ALA A 219 -1.53 13.04 -4.97
CA ALA A 219 -0.80 11.78 -4.88
C ALA A 219 -1.15 10.84 -6.05
N LEU A 220 -2.43 10.74 -6.43
CA LEU A 220 -2.88 9.98 -7.60
C LEU A 220 -2.30 10.55 -8.89
N ALA A 221 -2.40 11.87 -9.09
CA ALA A 221 -1.85 12.54 -10.28
C ALA A 221 -0.33 12.40 -10.42
N PHE A 222 0.39 12.26 -9.30
CA PHE A 222 1.83 12.03 -9.31
C PHE A 222 2.24 10.58 -9.60
N GLY A 223 1.31 9.62 -9.48
CA GLY A 223 1.62 8.19 -9.43
C GLY A 223 2.07 7.70 -8.05
N LEU A 224 1.98 8.56 -7.01
CA LEU A 224 2.25 8.17 -5.63
C LEU A 224 1.13 7.28 -5.08
N ALA A 225 -0.13 7.58 -5.39
CA ALA A 225 -1.27 6.71 -5.09
C ALA A 225 -1.67 5.92 -6.34
N ASN A 226 -2.03 4.65 -6.20
CA ASN A 226 -2.51 3.83 -7.31
C ASN A 226 -4.04 3.89 -7.43
N ARG A 227 -4.74 3.99 -6.29
CA ARG A 227 -6.19 4.15 -6.23
C ARG A 227 -6.58 5.09 -5.09
N VAL A 228 -7.64 5.87 -5.31
CA VAL A 228 -8.28 6.66 -4.25
C VAL A 228 -9.67 6.09 -3.99
N VAL A 229 -9.98 5.86 -2.72
CA VAL A 229 -11.24 5.27 -2.26
C VAL A 229 -11.90 6.16 -1.19
N PRO A 230 -13.19 5.99 -0.89
CA PRO A 230 -13.83 6.65 0.24
C PRO A 230 -13.12 6.32 1.57
N ASP A 231 -13.19 7.26 2.51
CA ASP A 231 -12.61 7.08 3.84
C ASP A 231 -13.21 5.85 4.55
N GLY A 232 -12.37 5.12 5.27
CA GLY A 232 -12.70 3.83 5.90
C GLY A 232 -12.66 2.61 4.98
N GLN A 233 -12.39 2.75 3.67
CA GLN A 233 -12.41 1.63 2.72
C GLN A 233 -11.04 1.14 2.26
N ALA A 234 -9.94 1.83 2.61
CA ALA A 234 -8.62 1.48 2.05
C ALA A 234 -8.19 0.04 2.37
N LEU A 235 -8.40 -0.43 3.61
CA LEU A 235 -8.02 -1.79 4.00
C LEU A 235 -8.83 -2.84 3.24
N GLN A 236 -10.16 -2.68 3.21
CA GLN A 236 -11.04 -3.62 2.52
C GLN A 236 -10.67 -3.73 1.04
N VAL A 237 -10.55 -2.60 0.33
CA VAL A 237 -10.21 -2.60 -1.10
C VAL A 237 -8.79 -3.12 -1.36
N ALA A 238 -7.85 -2.90 -0.44
CA ALA A 238 -6.51 -3.47 -0.53
C ALA A 238 -6.52 -4.99 -0.37
N VAL A 239 -7.33 -5.53 0.55
CA VAL A 239 -7.51 -6.98 0.73
C VAL A 239 -8.17 -7.60 -0.51
N GLU A 240 -9.24 -7.02 -1.02
CA GLU A 240 -9.90 -7.48 -2.25
C GLU A 240 -8.93 -7.52 -3.44
N LEU A 241 -8.06 -6.50 -3.56
CA LEU A 241 -7.01 -6.48 -4.58
C LEU A 241 -5.93 -7.54 -4.32
N ALA A 242 -5.55 -7.75 -3.06
CA ALA A 242 -4.58 -8.78 -2.68
C ALA A 242 -5.08 -10.19 -2.99
N GLU A 243 -6.37 -10.47 -2.77
CA GLU A 243 -7.01 -11.74 -3.13
C GLU A 243 -6.98 -11.96 -4.64
N GLN A 244 -7.31 -10.93 -5.43
CA GLN A 244 -7.22 -10.98 -6.89
C GLN A 244 -5.79 -11.29 -7.35
N ILE A 245 -4.80 -10.58 -6.81
CA ILE A 245 -3.38 -10.80 -7.13
C ILE A 245 -2.95 -12.23 -6.75
N SER A 246 -3.44 -12.74 -5.63
CA SER A 246 -3.13 -14.09 -5.15
C SER A 246 -3.73 -15.20 -6.01
N SER A 247 -4.75 -14.90 -6.82
CA SER A 247 -5.38 -15.87 -7.74
C SER A 247 -4.59 -16.13 -9.03
N PHE A 248 -3.62 -15.26 -9.36
CA PHE A 248 -2.79 -15.42 -10.55
C PHE A 248 -1.66 -16.44 -10.36
N PRO A 249 -1.07 -16.98 -11.46
CA PRO A 249 0.16 -17.76 -11.41
C PRO A 249 1.28 -16.98 -10.71
N GLN A 250 1.71 -17.47 -9.56
CA GLN A 250 2.53 -16.70 -8.62
C GLN A 250 4.00 -16.64 -9.06
N LEU A 251 4.54 -17.65 -9.74
CA LEU A 251 5.92 -17.61 -10.21
C LEU A 251 6.09 -16.53 -11.29
N CYS A 252 5.16 -16.45 -12.24
CA CYS A 252 5.14 -15.43 -13.28
C CYS A 252 5.01 -14.03 -12.70
N LEU A 253 4.03 -13.81 -11.84
CA LEU A 253 3.81 -12.50 -11.24
C LEU A 253 5.04 -12.02 -10.46
N ARG A 254 5.66 -12.91 -9.68
CA ARG A 254 6.85 -12.58 -8.87
C ARG A 254 8.08 -12.37 -9.73
N ALA A 255 8.25 -13.13 -10.81
CA ALA A 255 9.36 -12.95 -11.76
C ALA A 255 9.31 -11.56 -12.42
N ASP A 256 8.15 -11.17 -12.94
CA ASP A 256 7.94 -9.86 -13.58
C ASP A 256 8.19 -8.72 -12.59
N ARG A 257 7.61 -8.83 -11.38
CA ARG A 257 7.81 -7.87 -10.31
C ARG A 257 9.30 -7.73 -9.95
N ASN A 258 9.99 -8.84 -9.72
CA ASN A 258 11.40 -8.82 -9.33
C ASN A 258 12.30 -8.25 -10.44
N SER A 259 11.97 -8.51 -11.72
CA SER A 259 12.61 -7.89 -12.87
C SER A 259 12.47 -6.36 -12.86
N ALA A 260 11.26 -5.84 -12.60
CA ALA A 260 11.03 -4.40 -12.50
C ALA A 260 11.83 -3.75 -11.36
N TYR A 261 11.93 -4.39 -10.20
CA TYR A 261 12.81 -3.93 -9.11
C TYR A 261 14.28 -3.95 -9.51
N HIS A 262 14.74 -5.04 -10.16
CA HIS A 262 16.13 -5.15 -10.59
C HIS A 262 16.51 -4.05 -11.57
N ALA A 263 15.66 -3.80 -12.57
CA ALA A 263 15.85 -2.73 -13.54
C ALA A 263 15.90 -1.34 -12.87
N SER A 264 15.11 -1.12 -11.82
CA SER A 264 14.99 0.18 -11.16
C SER A 264 16.12 0.49 -10.17
N PHE A 265 16.65 -0.53 -9.49
CA PHE A 265 17.55 -0.33 -8.34
C PHE A 265 18.93 -0.96 -8.46
N ASP A 266 19.09 -2.01 -9.29
CA ASP A 266 20.35 -2.78 -9.31
C ASP A 266 21.06 -2.71 -10.66
N SER A 267 20.31 -2.59 -11.76
CA SER A 267 20.87 -2.69 -13.09
C SER A 267 21.63 -1.41 -13.48
N SER A 268 22.81 -1.60 -14.06
CA SER A 268 23.65 -0.53 -14.59
C SER A 268 23.37 -0.20 -16.06
N SER A 269 22.63 -1.05 -16.78
CA SER A 269 22.35 -0.88 -18.20
C SER A 269 21.05 -1.57 -18.65
N PHE A 270 20.52 -1.13 -19.79
CA PHE A 270 19.37 -1.77 -20.43
C PHE A 270 19.62 -3.27 -20.71
N THR A 271 20.79 -3.61 -21.27
CA THR A 271 21.15 -4.99 -21.59
C THR A 271 21.18 -5.89 -20.34
N GLN A 272 21.75 -5.41 -19.23
CA GLN A 272 21.77 -6.16 -17.98
C GLN A 272 20.35 -6.39 -17.43
N ALA A 273 19.47 -5.39 -17.53
CA ALA A 273 18.08 -5.52 -17.10
C ALA A 273 17.32 -6.57 -17.95
N MET A 274 17.48 -6.51 -19.28
CA MET A 274 16.87 -7.49 -20.20
C MET A 274 17.39 -8.91 -20.01
N GLN A 275 18.68 -9.06 -19.69
CA GLN A 275 19.25 -10.37 -19.40
C GLN A 275 18.65 -10.95 -18.11
N TYR A 276 18.54 -10.14 -17.05
CA TYR A 276 17.88 -10.55 -15.81
C TYR A 276 16.43 -10.96 -16.05
N GLU A 277 15.67 -10.18 -16.84
CA GLU A 277 14.30 -10.51 -17.23
C GLU A 277 14.22 -11.89 -17.90
N THR A 278 15.09 -12.14 -18.89
CA THR A 278 15.11 -13.41 -19.63
C THR A 278 15.50 -14.59 -18.73
N ASP A 279 16.55 -14.45 -17.94
CA ASP A 279 17.08 -15.52 -17.09
C ASP A 279 16.07 -15.97 -16.04
N ASN A 280 15.29 -15.03 -15.49
CA ASN A 280 14.28 -15.32 -14.48
C ASN A 280 12.91 -15.68 -15.08
N GLY A 281 12.61 -15.26 -16.31
CA GLY A 281 11.35 -15.58 -17.00
C GLY A 281 11.34 -16.96 -17.67
N LEU A 282 12.48 -17.41 -18.23
CA LEU A 282 12.54 -18.70 -18.95
C LEU A 282 12.11 -19.92 -18.11
N PRO A 283 12.54 -20.07 -16.84
CA PRO A 283 12.08 -21.19 -16.00
C PRO A 283 10.56 -21.17 -15.76
N VAL A 284 9.97 -19.97 -15.64
CA VAL A 284 8.52 -19.78 -15.42
C VAL A 284 7.71 -20.27 -16.63
N LEU A 285 8.22 -20.11 -17.85
CA LEU A 285 7.50 -20.55 -19.05
C LEU A 285 7.12 -22.03 -18.98
N THR A 286 8.05 -22.85 -18.50
CA THR A 286 7.83 -24.30 -18.37
C THR A 286 6.95 -24.62 -17.16
N ALA A 287 7.14 -23.90 -16.05
CA ALA A 287 6.42 -24.14 -14.80
C ALA A 287 4.95 -23.72 -14.82
N GLU A 288 4.62 -22.57 -15.42
CA GLU A 288 3.27 -21.97 -15.36
C GLU A 288 2.70 -21.59 -16.74
N ALA A 289 3.51 -21.02 -17.64
CA ALA A 289 2.96 -20.45 -18.88
C ALA A 289 2.47 -21.52 -19.86
N VAL A 290 3.21 -22.62 -20.06
CA VAL A 290 2.81 -23.72 -20.94
C VAL A 290 1.54 -24.43 -20.42
N PRO A 291 1.43 -24.80 -19.13
CA PRO A 291 0.17 -25.28 -18.56
C PRO A 291 -1.00 -24.30 -18.72
N GLY A 292 -0.76 -23.00 -18.46
CA GLY A 292 -1.76 -21.95 -18.63
C GLY A 292 -2.26 -21.81 -20.07
N ALA A 293 -1.33 -21.77 -21.03
CA ALA A 293 -1.65 -21.70 -22.46
C ALA A 293 -2.41 -22.95 -22.95
N THR A 294 -2.07 -24.12 -22.41
CA THR A 294 -2.77 -25.38 -22.70
C THR A 294 -4.23 -25.29 -22.22
N SER A 295 -4.46 -24.86 -20.98
CA SER A 295 -5.80 -24.64 -20.42
C SER A 295 -6.61 -23.59 -21.19
N PHE A 296 -5.96 -22.53 -21.65
CA PHE A 296 -6.61 -21.51 -22.49
C PHE A 296 -7.04 -22.06 -23.86
N SER A 297 -6.16 -22.83 -24.49
CA SER A 297 -6.43 -23.44 -25.80
C SER A 297 -7.59 -24.45 -25.74
N SER A 298 -7.76 -25.15 -24.61
CA SER A 298 -8.84 -26.11 -24.37
C SER A 298 -10.17 -25.50 -23.92
N GLY A 299 -10.24 -24.17 -23.76
CA GLY A 299 -11.50 -23.42 -23.59
C GLY A 299 -11.67 -22.71 -22.24
N THR A 300 -10.79 -22.95 -21.26
CA THR A 300 -10.81 -22.27 -19.95
C THR A 300 -10.27 -20.83 -20.09
N GLY A 301 -10.92 -19.83 -19.50
CA GLY A 301 -10.42 -18.44 -19.50
C GLY A 301 -10.70 -17.60 -20.75
N ARG A 302 -11.36 -18.14 -21.79
CA ARG A 302 -11.76 -17.34 -22.99
C ARG A 302 -12.87 -16.30 -22.71
N GLY A 303 -13.57 -16.42 -21.58
CA GLY A 303 -14.63 -15.50 -21.15
C GLY A 303 -14.16 -14.35 -20.24
N GLY A 304 -12.85 -14.21 -19.97
CA GLY A 304 -12.31 -13.18 -19.09
C GLY A 304 -12.47 -13.43 -17.58
N THR A 305 -13.01 -14.58 -17.18
CA THR A 305 -13.03 -15.03 -15.78
C THR A 305 -11.81 -15.91 -15.50
N PHE A 306 -10.94 -15.44 -14.61
CA PHE A 306 -9.78 -16.17 -14.09
C PHE A 306 -10.20 -16.79 -12.76
N SER A 307 -10.59 -18.07 -12.77
CA SER A 307 -10.91 -18.88 -11.59
C SER A 307 -10.51 -20.32 -11.84
#